data_AF-A0A1B6MGK6-F1
#
_entry.id   AF-A0A1B6MGK6-F1
#
_cell.length_a   1.000
_cell.length_b   1.000
_cell.length_c   1.000
_cell.angle_alpha   90.00
_cell.angle_beta   90.00
_cell.angle_gamma   90.00
#
_symmetry.space_group_name_H-M   'P 1'
#
loop_
_entity.id
_entity.type
_entity.pdbx_description
1 polymer ?
#
loop_
_entity_poly.entity_id
_entity_poly.type
_entity_poly.pdbx_seq_one_letter_code
_entity_poly.pdbx_strand_id
1 'polypeptide(L)'
;MASDSDKIKLEHRARKRIREVKRKARPELNSKGAWSQIGYKHTFEPFKIVKENVNRIDEANVTPEEFIEKYEKPYLPIVIRGSQETWKATYKWTVERLGKKYRNQKFKCGEDNQGYSVKMKMKYFIDYMAVTQDDSPLYIFDSSFGEHPRRKKLLEDYTVPLYFRDDLFKHAG
;
A
#
# COMPACT_ATOMS: atom_id res chain seq x y z
N MET A 1 34.51 -6.30 11.60
CA MET A 1 33.64 -7.48 11.65
C MET A 1 32.43 -7.13 12.51
N ALA A 2 31.33 -6.69 11.90
CA ALA A 2 30.10 -6.38 12.62
C ALA A 2 29.30 -7.68 12.78
N SER A 3 28.93 -8.00 14.02
CA SER A 3 28.25 -9.23 14.40
C SER A 3 26.87 -9.34 13.78
N ASP A 4 26.62 -10.48 13.16
CA ASP A 4 25.29 -10.96 12.80
C ASP A 4 24.39 -11.08 14.05
N SER A 5 23.12 -10.67 13.89
CA SER A 5 21.94 -11.12 14.65
C SER A 5 21.43 -10.35 15.88
N ASP A 6 21.08 -9.07 15.72
CA ASP A 6 19.86 -8.58 16.39
C ASP A 6 18.63 -9.00 15.57
N LYS A 7 18.28 -10.30 15.65
CA LYS A 7 16.99 -10.75 15.13
C LYS A 7 15.89 -10.04 15.91
N ILE A 8 15.22 -9.07 15.29
CA ILE A 8 14.04 -8.40 15.83
C ILE A 8 13.06 -9.47 16.32
N LYS A 9 13.02 -9.68 17.63
CA LYS A 9 12.22 -10.75 18.23
C LYS A 9 10.80 -10.25 18.38
N LEU A 10 9.94 -10.70 17.48
CA LEU A 10 8.56 -10.27 17.47
C LEU A 10 7.82 -10.69 18.74
N GLU A 11 7.14 -9.73 19.39
CA GLU A 11 6.32 -9.99 20.57
C GLU A 11 5.33 -11.13 20.31
N HIS A 12 5.07 -11.95 21.34
CA HIS A 12 4.14 -13.08 21.23
C HIS A 12 2.76 -12.66 20.68
N ARG A 13 2.27 -11.49 21.11
CA ARG A 13 1.00 -10.93 20.66
C ARG A 13 0.99 -10.57 19.18
N ALA A 14 2.07 -9.96 18.68
CA ALA A 14 2.21 -9.61 17.27
C ALA A 14 2.25 -10.88 16.40
N ARG A 15 3.05 -11.89 16.78
CA ARG A 15 3.09 -13.19 16.10
C ARG A 15 1.72 -13.86 16.01
N LYS A 16 0.95 -13.85 17.10
CA LYS A 16 -0.41 -14.41 17.12
C LYS A 16 -1.33 -13.68 16.13
N ARG A 17 -1.30 -12.34 16.12
CA ARG A 17 -2.16 -11.55 15.22
C ARG A 17 -1.81 -11.71 13.75
N ILE A 18 -0.52 -11.78 13.41
CA ILE A 18 -0.08 -12.02 12.03
C ILE A 18 -0.58 -13.38 11.54
N ARG A 19 -0.44 -14.45 12.35
CA ARG A 19 -0.94 -15.79 11.98
C ARG A 19 -2.46 -15.81 11.75
N GLU A 20 -3.22 -15.16 12.63
CA GLU A 20 -4.68 -15.05 12.50
C GLU A 20 -5.08 -14.33 11.21
N VAL A 21 -4.41 -13.23 10.87
CA VAL A 21 -4.66 -12.44 9.65
C VAL A 21 -4.30 -13.24 8.41
N LYS A 22 -3.13 -13.88 8.37
CA LYS A 22 -2.71 -14.75 7.26
C LYS A 22 -3.74 -15.84 6.96
N ARG A 23 -4.16 -16.58 7.98
CA ARG A 23 -5.14 -17.66 7.83
C ARG A 23 -6.49 -17.17 7.30
N LYS A 24 -6.91 -15.97 7.67
CA LYS A 24 -8.17 -15.39 7.18
C LYS A 24 -8.04 -14.86 5.75
N ALA A 25 -6.95 -14.17 5.45
CA ALA A 25 -6.76 -13.50 4.17
C ALA A 25 -6.43 -14.48 3.04
N ARG A 26 -5.78 -15.60 3.35
CA ARG A 26 -5.37 -16.64 2.39
C ARG A 26 -5.55 -18.04 3.02
N PRO A 27 -6.80 -18.51 3.22
CA PRO A 27 -7.08 -19.78 3.89
C PRO A 27 -6.56 -21.01 3.15
N GLU A 28 -6.28 -20.90 1.86
CA GLU A 28 -5.64 -21.92 1.04
C GLU A 28 -4.15 -22.11 1.38
N LEU A 29 -3.47 -21.10 1.93
CA LEU A 29 -2.07 -21.18 2.37
C LEU A 29 -1.94 -21.73 3.80
N ASN A 30 -2.42 -22.96 4.00
CA ASN A 30 -2.58 -23.57 5.33
C ASN A 30 -1.47 -24.57 5.74
N SER A 31 -0.59 -24.96 4.83
CA SER A 31 0.50 -25.91 5.09
C SER A 31 1.77 -25.21 5.58
N LYS A 32 2.65 -25.97 6.24
CA LYS A 32 3.94 -25.46 6.72
C LYS A 32 4.79 -25.04 5.52
N GLY A 33 5.19 -23.77 5.47
CA GLY A 33 6.01 -23.24 4.38
C GLY A 33 5.23 -22.73 3.17
N ALA A 34 3.88 -22.86 3.13
CA ALA A 34 3.06 -22.42 1.99
C ALA A 34 3.28 -20.95 1.58
N TRP A 35 3.60 -20.09 2.54
CA TRP A 35 3.80 -18.65 2.31
C TRP A 35 5.15 -18.31 1.67
N SER A 36 6.11 -19.23 1.68
CA SER A 36 7.49 -19.03 1.23
C SER A 36 7.98 -20.23 0.41
N GLN A 37 7.05 -20.92 -0.27
CA GLN A 37 7.30 -22.16 -1.00
C GLN A 37 8.17 -21.92 -2.24
N ILE A 38 8.04 -20.77 -2.89
CA ILE A 38 8.77 -20.39 -4.10
C ILE A 38 10.17 -19.87 -3.74
N GLY A 39 10.31 -19.23 -2.57
CA GLY A 39 11.59 -18.74 -2.08
C GLY A 39 12.03 -17.42 -2.72
N TYR A 40 11.09 -16.58 -3.16
CA TYR A 40 11.38 -15.32 -3.86
C TYR A 40 12.26 -14.38 -3.05
N LYS A 41 12.25 -14.46 -1.72
CA LYS A 41 13.21 -13.73 -0.87
C LYS A 41 14.67 -13.87 -1.36
N HIS A 42 15.04 -15.01 -1.93
CA HIS A 42 16.40 -15.31 -2.37
C HIS A 42 16.57 -15.34 -3.88
N THR A 43 15.49 -15.48 -4.64
CA THR A 43 15.53 -15.75 -6.09
C THR A 43 14.90 -14.65 -6.95
N PHE A 44 14.44 -13.54 -6.36
CA PHE A 44 13.70 -12.51 -7.09
C PHE A 44 14.57 -11.60 -7.98
N GLU A 45 15.89 -11.64 -7.87
CA GLU A 45 16.81 -10.71 -8.57
C GLU A 45 16.55 -10.56 -10.08
N PRO A 46 16.31 -11.64 -10.85
CA PRO A 46 16.04 -11.53 -12.28
C PRO A 46 14.81 -10.68 -12.63
N PHE A 47 13.82 -10.60 -11.72
CA PHE A 47 12.59 -9.82 -11.93
C PHE A 47 12.74 -8.33 -11.62
N LYS A 48 13.91 -7.89 -11.13
CA LYS A 48 14.17 -6.45 -10.87
C LYS A 48 14.54 -5.67 -12.12
N ILE A 49 14.85 -6.34 -13.22
CA ILE A 49 15.20 -5.69 -14.49
C ILE A 49 13.91 -5.24 -15.17
N VAL A 50 13.64 -3.93 -15.14
CA VAL A 50 12.44 -3.32 -15.73
C VAL A 50 12.83 -2.49 -16.95
N LYS A 51 12.26 -2.82 -18.11
CA LYS A 51 12.33 -1.95 -19.29
C LYS A 51 11.24 -0.88 -19.18
N GLU A 52 11.66 0.35 -18.98
CA GLU A 52 10.78 1.51 -18.90
C GLU A 52 10.63 2.14 -20.30
N ASN A 53 9.39 2.43 -20.71
CA ASN A 53 9.10 3.06 -22.00
C ASN A 53 7.84 3.94 -21.97
N VAL A 54 7.32 4.31 -20.79
CA VAL A 54 6.09 5.09 -20.70
C VAL A 54 6.40 6.58 -20.70
N ASN A 55 5.66 7.34 -21.51
CA ASN A 55 5.85 8.77 -21.65
C ASN A 55 5.62 9.52 -20.32
N ARG A 56 6.18 10.73 -20.21
CA ARG A 56 6.06 11.58 -19.02
C ARG A 56 5.62 12.99 -19.39
N ILE A 57 4.73 13.53 -18.57
CA ILE A 57 4.37 14.94 -18.59
C ILE A 57 4.69 15.58 -17.24
N ASP A 58 4.64 16.90 -17.18
CA ASP A 58 4.71 17.68 -15.96
C ASP A 58 3.37 18.40 -15.78
N GLU A 59 2.74 18.27 -14.60
CA GLU A 59 1.45 18.91 -14.32
C GLU A 59 1.50 20.43 -14.53
N ALA A 60 2.66 21.06 -14.31
CA ALA A 60 2.84 22.50 -14.51
C ALA A 60 2.74 22.95 -15.98
N ASN A 61 2.92 22.02 -16.94
CA ASN A 61 3.06 22.34 -18.37
C ASN A 61 1.90 21.84 -19.24
N VAL A 62 0.92 21.12 -18.68
CA VAL A 62 -0.17 20.50 -19.45
C VAL A 62 -1.51 20.85 -18.83
N THR A 63 -2.38 21.53 -19.58
CA THR A 63 -3.72 21.90 -19.10
C THR A 63 -4.66 20.69 -19.07
N PRO A 64 -5.82 20.75 -18.37
CA PRO A 64 -6.83 19.69 -18.45
C PRO A 64 -7.24 19.35 -19.89
N GLU A 65 -7.47 20.35 -20.73
CA GLU A 65 -7.95 20.17 -22.11
C GLU A 65 -6.89 19.46 -22.96
N GLU A 66 -5.63 19.87 -22.82
CA GLU A 66 -4.52 19.19 -23.48
C GLU A 66 -4.35 17.75 -22.98
N PHE A 67 -4.51 17.52 -21.67
CA PHE A 67 -4.45 16.19 -21.08
C PHE A 67 -5.56 15.28 -21.63
N ILE A 68 -6.78 15.80 -21.71
CA ILE A 68 -7.94 15.07 -22.23
C ILE A 68 -7.70 14.68 -23.69
N GLU A 69 -7.37 15.63 -24.55
CA GLU A 69 -7.22 15.36 -25.99
C GLU A 69 -6.02 14.45 -26.31
N LYS A 70 -4.90 14.58 -25.59
CA LYS A 70 -3.68 13.81 -25.87
C LYS A 70 -3.60 12.47 -25.15
N TYR A 71 -4.28 12.28 -24.01
CA TYR A 71 -4.10 11.09 -23.16
C TYR A 71 -5.41 10.43 -22.74
N GLU A 72 -6.34 11.16 -22.12
CA GLU A 72 -7.56 10.56 -21.56
C GLU A 72 -8.49 10.01 -22.66
N LYS A 73 -8.87 10.86 -23.61
CA LYS A 73 -9.75 10.54 -24.73
C LYS A 73 -9.20 9.41 -25.63
N PRO A 74 -7.91 9.36 -25.98
CA PRO A 74 -7.34 8.23 -26.71
C PRO A 74 -6.98 7.02 -25.83
N TYR A 75 -7.25 7.05 -24.52
CA TYR A 75 -6.94 5.97 -23.56
C TYR A 75 -5.43 5.62 -23.48
N LEU A 76 -4.56 6.63 -23.56
CA LEU A 76 -3.11 6.44 -23.53
C LEU A 76 -2.53 6.58 -22.12
N PRO A 77 -1.77 5.57 -21.62
CA PRO A 77 -1.14 5.65 -20.32
C PRO A 77 0.02 6.66 -20.32
N ILE A 78 0.13 7.42 -19.21
CA ILE A 78 1.15 8.45 -19.02
C ILE A 78 1.57 8.52 -17.56
N VAL A 79 2.81 8.93 -17.30
CA VAL A 79 3.29 9.27 -15.95
C VAL A 79 3.28 10.79 -15.77
N ILE A 80 2.60 11.26 -14.73
CA ILE A 80 2.45 12.68 -14.41
C ILE A 80 3.43 13.05 -13.30
N ARG A 81 4.31 14.01 -13.57
CA ARG A 81 5.26 14.58 -12.60
C ARG A 81 4.73 15.89 -12.01
N GLY A 82 5.30 16.34 -10.90
CA GLY A 82 4.93 17.61 -10.24
C GLY A 82 3.65 17.57 -9.40
N SER A 83 2.76 16.59 -9.59
CA SER A 83 1.42 16.58 -8.99
C SER A 83 1.31 16.36 -7.48
N GLN A 84 2.46 16.15 -6.82
CA GLN A 84 2.53 15.81 -5.40
C GLN A 84 3.43 16.77 -4.61
N GLU A 85 3.96 17.83 -5.23
CA GLU A 85 4.94 18.73 -4.59
C GLU A 85 4.41 19.39 -3.31
N THR A 86 3.12 19.72 -3.27
CA THR A 86 2.48 20.37 -2.12
C THR A 86 1.93 19.38 -1.10
N TRP A 87 2.00 18.07 -1.36
CA TRP A 87 1.39 17.06 -0.50
C TRP A 87 2.18 16.91 0.79
N LYS A 88 1.49 16.98 1.93
CA LYS A 88 2.11 16.72 3.24
C LYS A 88 2.53 15.25 3.38
N ALA A 89 1.96 14.37 2.57
CA ALA A 89 2.33 12.95 2.49
C ALA A 89 3.84 12.74 2.27
N THR A 90 4.49 13.61 1.47
CA THR A 90 5.93 13.54 1.15
C THR A 90 6.84 13.45 2.38
N TYR A 91 6.43 14.06 3.50
CA TYR A 91 7.19 14.04 4.77
C TYR A 91 6.42 13.44 5.95
N LYS A 92 5.10 13.23 5.85
CA LYS A 92 4.30 12.60 6.91
C LYS A 92 4.18 11.08 6.76
N TRP A 93 4.20 10.55 5.54
CA TRP A 93 3.95 9.14 5.27
C TRP A 93 5.24 8.33 5.32
N THR A 94 5.88 8.34 6.47
CA THR A 94 7.01 7.46 6.78
C THR A 94 6.56 6.33 7.70
N VAL A 95 7.25 5.18 7.66
CA VAL A 95 6.94 4.02 8.52
C VAL A 95 6.88 4.44 10.00
N GLU A 96 7.84 5.25 10.46
CA GLU A 96 7.89 5.75 11.84
C GLU A 96 6.67 6.62 12.19
N ARG A 97 6.38 7.64 11.37
CA ARG A 97 5.30 8.60 11.64
C ARG A 97 3.93 7.96 11.55
N LEU A 98 3.70 7.11 10.55
CA LEU A 98 2.46 6.33 10.41
C LEU A 98 2.33 5.33 11.56
N GLY A 99 3.42 4.66 11.94
CA GLY A 99 3.49 3.73 13.06
C GLY A 99 3.16 4.38 14.39
N LYS A 100 3.56 5.64 14.62
CA LYS A 100 3.21 6.42 15.80
C LYS A 100 1.77 6.94 15.75
N LYS A 101 1.40 7.66 14.69
CA LYS A 101 0.08 8.35 14.55
C LYS A 101 -1.08 7.36 14.48
N TYR A 102 -0.92 6.27 13.73
CA TYR A 102 -1.97 5.28 13.48
C TYR A 102 -1.74 3.94 14.20
N ARG A 103 -0.83 3.90 15.20
CA ARG A 103 -0.37 2.71 15.92
C ARG A 103 -1.44 1.64 16.18
N ASN A 104 -2.59 2.08 16.68
CA ASN A 104 -3.69 1.21 17.10
C ASN A 104 -4.88 1.16 16.12
N GLN A 105 -4.81 1.88 15.00
CA GLN A 105 -5.84 1.84 13.96
C GLN A 105 -5.66 0.59 13.11
N LYS A 106 -6.78 -0.02 12.72
CA LYS A 106 -6.80 -1.18 11.83
C LYS A 106 -6.87 -0.72 10.37
N PHE A 107 -6.12 -1.36 9.50
CA PHE A 107 -6.19 -1.20 8.05
C PHE A 107 -6.48 -2.56 7.41
N LYS A 108 -7.31 -2.56 6.36
CA LYS A 108 -7.58 -3.73 5.53
C LYS A 108 -6.30 -4.18 4.85
N CYS A 109 -6.04 -5.49 4.91
CA CYS A 109 -4.86 -6.12 4.33
C CYS A 109 -5.17 -7.47 3.69
N GLY A 110 -6.43 -7.67 3.30
CA GLY A 110 -6.97 -8.90 2.72
C GLY A 110 -8.49 -8.96 2.85
N GLU A 111 -9.06 -10.02 2.30
CA GLU A 111 -10.46 -10.40 2.40
C GLU A 111 -10.53 -11.88 2.73
N ASP A 112 -11.57 -12.31 3.44
CA ASP A 112 -11.82 -13.73 3.67
C ASP A 112 -12.74 -14.32 2.60
N ASN A 113 -13.00 -15.63 2.68
CA ASN A 113 -13.81 -16.36 1.69
C ASN A 113 -15.26 -15.87 1.58
N GLN A 114 -15.73 -15.03 2.50
CA GLN A 114 -17.07 -14.45 2.50
C GLN A 114 -17.05 -12.98 2.04
N GLY A 115 -15.90 -12.48 1.60
CA GLY A 115 -15.71 -11.09 1.19
C GLY A 115 -15.55 -10.11 2.37
N TYR A 116 -15.48 -10.58 3.61
CA TYR A 116 -15.30 -9.68 4.75
C TYR A 116 -13.85 -9.20 4.83
N SER A 117 -13.69 -7.90 5.13
CA SER A 117 -12.37 -7.29 5.25
C SER A 117 -11.55 -7.89 6.39
N VAL A 118 -10.37 -8.42 6.06
CA VAL A 118 -9.38 -8.83 7.04
C VAL A 118 -8.49 -7.64 7.37
N LYS A 119 -8.54 -7.17 8.62
CA LYS A 119 -7.84 -5.95 9.06
C LYS A 119 -6.78 -6.22 10.14
N MET A 120 -5.66 -5.52 10.06
CA MET A 120 -4.57 -5.58 11.05
C MET A 120 -4.25 -4.18 11.60
N LYS A 121 -3.85 -4.10 12.89
CA LYS A 121 -3.38 -2.82 13.46
C LYS A 121 -2.06 -2.42 12.82
N MET A 122 -1.87 -1.12 12.53
CA MET A 122 -0.65 -0.58 11.91
C MET A 122 0.63 -1.07 12.58
N LYS A 123 0.70 -1.05 13.92
CA LYS A 123 1.89 -1.55 14.64
C LYS A 123 2.25 -3.00 14.30
N TYR A 124 1.25 -3.88 14.17
CA TYR A 124 1.49 -5.29 13.84
C TYR A 124 1.81 -5.48 12.35
N PHE A 125 1.35 -4.56 11.50
CA PHE A 125 1.71 -4.58 10.08
C PHE A 125 3.16 -4.12 9.86
N ILE A 126 3.62 -3.10 10.59
CA ILE A 126 5.03 -2.68 10.58
C ILE A 126 5.94 -3.80 11.12
N ASP A 127 5.56 -4.37 12.26
CA ASP A 127 6.19 -5.57 12.83
C ASP A 127 6.31 -6.70 11.80
N TYR A 128 5.25 -6.93 11.01
CA TYR A 128 5.21 -7.95 9.96
C TYR A 128 6.16 -7.62 8.79
N MET A 129 6.11 -6.39 8.26
CA MET A 129 6.97 -5.94 7.16
C MET A 129 8.46 -6.11 7.50
N ALA A 130 8.84 -5.86 8.75
CA ALA A 130 10.24 -5.93 9.18
C ALA A 130 10.82 -7.35 9.21
N VAL A 131 9.99 -8.40 9.26
CA VAL A 131 10.45 -9.78 9.49
C VAL A 131 9.96 -10.79 8.46
N THR A 132 9.03 -10.41 7.58
CA THR A 132 8.40 -11.33 6.65
C THR A 132 9.38 -11.86 5.61
N GLN A 133 9.15 -13.09 5.16
CA GLN A 133 9.88 -13.76 4.08
C GLN A 133 8.91 -14.39 3.08
N ASP A 134 7.67 -13.92 3.10
CA ASP A 134 6.62 -14.48 2.26
C ASP A 134 6.89 -14.14 0.79
N ASP A 135 6.60 -15.08 -0.10
CA ASP A 135 6.72 -14.89 -1.56
C ASP A 135 5.77 -13.82 -2.07
N SER A 136 4.57 -13.75 -1.46
CA SER A 136 3.57 -12.71 -1.68
C SER A 136 3.08 -12.21 -0.32
N PRO A 137 3.70 -11.16 0.24
CA PRO A 137 3.34 -10.64 1.55
C PRO A 137 1.90 -10.12 1.63
N LEU A 138 1.34 -10.09 2.85
CA LEU A 138 0.12 -9.33 3.12
C LEU A 138 0.32 -7.87 2.73
N TYR A 139 -0.70 -7.26 2.13
CA TYR A 139 -0.61 -5.90 1.58
C TYR A 139 -1.75 -5.03 2.09
N ILE A 140 -1.45 -3.86 2.67
CA ILE A 140 -2.49 -2.91 3.09
C ILE A 140 -3.16 -2.35 1.83
N PHE A 141 -4.49 -2.49 1.77
CA PHE A 141 -5.34 -1.94 0.73
C PHE A 141 -6.69 -1.58 1.35
N ASP A 142 -6.83 -0.33 1.82
CA ASP A 142 -7.98 0.13 2.62
C ASP A 142 -8.71 1.25 1.89
N SER A 143 -9.95 1.01 1.47
CA SER A 143 -10.83 2.01 0.86
C SER A 143 -11.59 2.85 1.88
N SER A 144 -11.74 2.35 3.12
CA SER A 144 -12.63 2.91 4.16
C SER A 144 -11.97 3.94 5.08
N PHE A 145 -10.79 4.46 4.71
CA PHE A 145 -10.02 5.33 5.59
C PHE A 145 -10.67 6.71 5.74
N GLY A 146 -11.37 7.19 4.70
CA GLY A 146 -12.07 8.47 4.66
C GLY A 146 -13.28 8.56 5.60
N GLU A 147 -14.02 7.46 5.83
CA GLU A 147 -15.20 7.50 6.71
C GLU A 147 -14.87 7.31 8.20
N HIS A 148 -13.65 6.85 8.53
CA HIS A 148 -13.31 6.53 9.92
C HIS A 148 -12.71 7.74 10.67
N PRO A 149 -13.24 8.12 11.86
CA PRO A 149 -12.88 9.38 12.54
C PRO A 149 -11.39 9.64 12.75
N ARG A 150 -10.61 8.59 13.00
CA ARG A 150 -9.15 8.69 13.19
C ARG A 150 -8.34 8.54 11.91
N ARG A 151 -8.82 7.79 10.92
CA ARG A 151 -8.06 7.49 9.69
C ARG A 151 -8.27 8.57 8.63
N LYS A 152 -9.42 9.25 8.66
CA LYS A 152 -9.75 10.35 7.74
C LYS A 152 -8.74 11.49 7.71
N LYS A 153 -7.91 11.64 8.77
CA LYS A 153 -6.76 12.56 8.78
C LYS A 153 -5.73 12.32 7.68
N LEU A 154 -5.76 11.17 6.98
CA LEU A 154 -4.95 10.92 5.79
C LEU A 154 -5.41 11.80 4.60
N LEU A 155 -6.69 12.19 4.55
CA LEU A 155 -7.24 13.10 3.53
C LEU A 155 -6.65 14.52 3.62
N GLU A 156 -6.07 14.88 4.77
CA GLU A 156 -5.39 16.17 4.96
C GLU A 156 -3.97 16.20 4.39
N ASP A 157 -3.47 15.05 3.93
CA ASP A 157 -2.07 14.86 3.52
C ASP A 157 -1.86 14.86 2.00
N TYR A 158 -2.94 14.83 1.20
CA TYR A 158 -2.93 14.89 -0.26
C TYR A 158 -4.14 15.64 -0.80
N THR A 159 -4.13 15.98 -2.08
CA THR A 159 -5.28 16.54 -2.81
C THR A 159 -5.44 15.81 -4.14
N VAL A 160 -6.67 15.74 -4.68
CA VAL A 160 -6.91 15.17 -6.01
C VAL A 160 -6.24 16.05 -7.08
N PRO A 161 -5.34 15.50 -7.93
CA PRO A 161 -4.71 16.25 -9.03
C PRO A 161 -5.75 16.84 -9.98
N LEU A 162 -5.38 17.89 -10.70
CA LEU A 162 -6.35 18.69 -11.46
C LEU A 162 -7.10 17.89 -12.53
N TYR A 163 -6.46 16.87 -13.11
CA TYR A 163 -7.02 16.02 -14.17
C TYR A 163 -8.12 15.06 -13.71
N PHE A 164 -8.32 14.86 -12.40
CA PHE A 164 -9.16 13.76 -11.88
C PHE A 164 -10.28 14.24 -10.95
N ARG A 165 -10.72 15.50 -11.06
CA ARG A 165 -11.64 16.15 -10.10
C ARG A 165 -13.12 15.99 -10.43
N ASP A 166 -13.47 15.52 -11.62
CA ASP A 166 -14.86 15.33 -12.03
C ASP A 166 -15.58 14.35 -11.10
N ASP A 167 -14.97 13.19 -10.86
CA ASP A 167 -15.44 12.17 -9.91
C ASP A 167 -16.96 11.94 -9.96
N LEU A 168 -17.46 11.57 -11.15
CA LEU A 168 -18.91 11.53 -11.43
C LEU A 168 -19.66 10.56 -10.52
N PHE A 169 -19.00 9.55 -9.95
CA PHE A 169 -19.60 8.63 -8.99
C PHE A 169 -20.02 9.30 -7.67
N LYS A 170 -19.49 10.48 -7.33
CA LYS A 170 -19.94 11.27 -6.17
C LYS A 170 -21.43 11.66 -6.21
N HIS A 171 -22.06 11.56 -7.38
CA HIS A 171 -23.48 11.84 -7.57
C HIS A 171 -24.39 10.61 -7.41
N ALA A 172 -23.83 9.43 -7.14
CA ALA A 172 -24.57 8.17 -7.07
C ALA A 172 -25.04 7.77 -5.65
N GLY A 173 -24.60 8.47 -4.59
CA GLY A 173 -25.01 8.16 -3.22
C GLY A 173 -24.21 8.89 -2.14
#